data_AF-A0A166ZIK1-F1
#
_entry.id   AF-A0A166ZIK1-F1
#
_cell.length_a   1.000
_cell.length_b   1.000
_cell.length_c   1.000
_cell.angle_alpha   90.00
_cell.angle_beta   90.00
_cell.angle_gamma   90.00
#
_symmetry.space_group_name_H-M   'P 1'
#
loop_
_entity.id
_entity.type
_entity.pdbx_description
1 polymer ?
#
loop_
_entity_poly.entity_id
_entity_poly.type
_entity_poly.pdbx_seq_one_letter_code
_entity_poly.pdbx_strand_id
1 'polypeptide(L)'
;MIDREKIKNVLSVFLELKEQDDSDISDRLESLGLSLCEAERVSAFLPSAFCRIALSHKFDLGFPNTYKVQGVEGEFPYKAESIYKLAIDIARKFLIVS
;
A
#
# COMPACT_ATOMS: atom_id res chain seq x y z
N MET A 1 12.34 -6.47 -6.71
CA MET A 1 11.42 -5.64 -7.53
C MET A 1 10.12 -6.44 -7.68
N ILE A 2 9.00 -5.94 -7.15
CA ILE A 2 7.71 -6.65 -7.17
C ILE A 2 7.14 -6.59 -8.60
N ASP A 3 6.91 -7.76 -9.21
CA ASP A 3 6.29 -7.91 -10.53
C ASP A 3 4.75 -7.79 -10.45
N ARG A 4 4.13 -7.39 -11.55
CA ARG A 4 2.68 -7.22 -11.73
C ARG A 4 1.86 -8.46 -11.38
N GLU A 5 2.38 -9.67 -11.55
CA GLU A 5 1.68 -10.89 -11.15
C GLU A 5 1.71 -11.11 -9.62
N LYS A 6 2.79 -10.71 -8.93
CA LYS A 6 2.81 -10.71 -7.46
C LYS A 6 1.73 -9.76 -6.89
N ILE A 7 1.40 -8.69 -7.60
CA ILE A 7 0.42 -7.68 -7.17
C ILE A 7 -1.03 -8.19 -7.18
N LYS A 8 -1.44 -8.97 -8.18
CA LYS A 8 -2.81 -9.52 -8.19
C LYS A 8 -3.07 -10.38 -6.95
N ASN A 9 -2.04 -11.14 -6.58
CA ASN A 9 -2.07 -11.98 -5.38
C ASN A 9 -2.09 -11.15 -4.10
N VAL A 10 -1.42 -9.99 -4.08
CA VAL A 10 -1.47 -9.05 -2.94
C VAL A 10 -2.91 -8.58 -2.70
N LEU A 11 -3.60 -8.06 -3.72
CA LEU A 11 -4.96 -7.53 -3.52
C LEU A 11 -5.96 -8.60 -3.07
N SER A 12 -5.86 -9.83 -3.59
CA SER A 12 -6.71 -10.92 -3.13
C SER A 12 -6.52 -11.23 -1.66
N VAL A 13 -5.30 -11.10 -1.13
CA VAL A 13 -5.03 -11.28 0.31
C VAL A 13 -5.77 -10.25 1.15
N PHE A 14 -5.75 -8.97 0.76
CA PHE A 14 -6.52 -7.94 1.47
C PHE A 14 -8.03 -8.17 1.42
N LEU A 15 -8.55 -8.74 0.34
CA LEU A 15 -9.97 -9.08 0.24
C LEU A 15 -10.33 -10.31 1.07
N GLU A 16 -9.47 -11.33 1.08
CA GLU A 16 -9.58 -12.55 1.87
C GLU A 16 -9.56 -12.26 3.37
N LEU A 17 -8.65 -11.36 3.80
CA LEU A 17 -8.36 -11.07 5.21
C LEU A 17 -8.89 -9.70 5.67
N LYS A 18 -9.89 -9.15 5.00
CA LYS A 18 -10.40 -7.78 5.24
C LYS A 18 -10.89 -7.47 6.68
N GLU A 19 -11.12 -8.51 7.48
CA GLU A 19 -11.60 -8.41 8.87
C GLU A 19 -10.53 -8.85 9.89
N GLN A 20 -9.31 -9.11 9.43
CA GLN A 20 -8.18 -9.55 10.25
C GLN A 20 -7.16 -8.42 10.44
N ASP A 21 -6.18 -8.66 11.31
CA ASP A 21 -5.17 -7.67 11.64
C ASP A 21 -4.09 -7.56 10.54
N ASP A 22 -3.38 -6.44 10.50
CA ASP A 22 -2.29 -6.20 9.53
C ASP A 22 -1.17 -7.25 9.65
N SER A 23 -1.00 -7.87 10.83
CA SER A 23 -0.06 -8.98 11.04
C SER A 23 -0.47 -10.22 10.25
N ASP A 24 -1.76 -10.58 10.23
CA ASP A 24 -2.25 -11.75 9.48
C ASP A 24 -2.07 -11.54 7.97
N ILE A 25 -2.30 -10.31 7.50
CA ILE A 25 -2.03 -9.90 6.12
C ILE A 25 -0.54 -10.05 5.80
N SER A 26 0.34 -9.59 6.69
CA SER A 26 1.79 -9.64 6.49
C SER A 26 2.30 -11.08 6.44
N ASP A 27 1.85 -11.94 7.35
CA ASP A 27 2.18 -13.37 7.39
C ASP A 27 1.71 -14.08 6.10
N ARG A 28 0.50 -13.75 5.64
CA ARG A 28 -0.03 -14.32 4.40
C ARG A 28 0.79 -13.90 3.19
N LEU A 29 1.20 -12.63 3.11
CA LEU A 29 2.05 -12.12 2.04
C LEU A 29 3.46 -12.75 2.07
N GLU A 30 4.02 -13.00 3.25
CA GLU A 30 5.28 -13.74 3.41
C GLU A 30 5.15 -15.17 2.85
N SER A 31 4.04 -15.86 3.14
CA SER A 31 3.77 -17.21 2.61
C SER A 31 3.69 -17.27 1.07
N LEU A 32 3.46 -16.13 0.41
CA LEU A 32 3.43 -15.96 -1.05
C LEU A 32 4.81 -15.58 -1.64
N GLY A 33 5.86 -15.57 -0.82
CA GLY A 33 7.24 -15.33 -1.23
C GLY A 33 7.65 -13.86 -1.26
N LEU A 34 7.05 -13.03 -0.42
CA LEU A 34 7.63 -11.73 -0.03
C LEU A 34 8.53 -11.94 1.19
N SER A 35 9.56 -11.10 1.36
CA SER A 35 10.24 -11.03 2.65
C SER A 35 9.33 -10.38 3.69
N LEU A 36 9.50 -10.70 4.99
CA LEU A 36 8.77 -10.06 6.08
C LEU A 36 8.75 -8.53 5.98
N CYS A 37 9.92 -7.92 5.74
CA CYS A 37 10.03 -6.48 5.58
C CYS A 37 9.21 -5.96 4.38
N GLU A 38 9.17 -6.67 3.25
CA GLU A 38 8.32 -6.28 2.13
C GLU A 38 6.83 -6.45 2.46
N ALA A 39 6.46 -7.52 3.16
CA ALA A 39 5.08 -7.82 3.53
C ALA A 39 4.50 -6.76 4.48
N GLU A 40 5.22 -6.40 5.55
CA GLU A 40 4.84 -5.34 6.50
C GLU A 40 4.69 -3.98 5.82
N ARG A 41 5.55 -3.71 4.84
CA ARG A 41 5.49 -2.45 4.07
C ARG A 41 4.29 -2.45 3.14
N VAL A 42 3.98 -3.58 2.50
CA VAL A 42 2.79 -3.70 1.64
C VAL A 42 1.51 -3.56 2.46
N SER A 43 1.41 -4.23 3.62
CA SER A 43 0.25 -4.13 4.53
C SER A 43 0.01 -2.67 4.97
N ALA A 44 1.06 -1.92 5.30
CA ALA A 44 0.93 -0.52 5.68
C ALA A 44 0.66 0.45 4.50
N PHE A 45 1.42 0.34 3.40
CA PHE A 45 1.42 1.37 2.35
C PHE A 45 0.30 1.19 1.32
N LEU A 46 -0.17 -0.03 1.07
CA LEU A 46 -1.22 -0.26 0.08
C LEU A 46 -2.55 0.38 0.47
N PRO A 47 -3.10 0.16 1.68
CA PRO A 47 -4.33 0.84 2.12
C PRO A 47 -4.16 2.36 2.15
N SER A 48 -3.01 2.85 2.61
CA SER A 48 -2.72 4.30 2.66
C SER A 48 -2.79 4.96 1.28
N ALA A 49 -2.22 4.32 0.25
CA ALA A 49 -2.27 4.81 -1.12
C ALA A 49 -3.70 4.80 -1.69
N PHE A 50 -4.44 3.71 -1.47
CA PHE A 50 -5.84 3.57 -1.90
C PHE A 50 -6.74 4.63 -1.26
N CYS A 51 -6.65 4.80 0.07
CA CYS A 51 -7.43 5.80 0.80
C CYS A 51 -7.12 7.21 0.30
N ARG A 52 -5.84 7.57 0.13
CA ARG A 52 -5.46 8.90 -0.38
C ARG A 52 -6.06 9.16 -1.76
N ILE A 53 -6.00 8.20 -2.68
CA ILE A 53 -6.60 8.36 -4.02
C ILE A 53 -8.12 8.48 -3.95
N ALA A 54 -8.79 7.62 -3.17
CA ALA A 54 -10.24 7.68 -3.00
C ALA A 54 -10.69 9.03 -2.41
N LEU A 55 -10.00 9.51 -1.39
CA LEU A 55 -10.29 10.80 -0.75
C LEU A 55 -9.99 11.98 -1.67
N SER A 56 -8.87 11.97 -2.39
CA SER A 56 -8.56 13.00 -3.39
C SER A 56 -9.62 13.05 -4.48
N HIS A 57 -10.08 11.90 -4.97
CA HIS A 57 -11.11 11.87 -6.03
C HIS A 57 -12.49 12.31 -5.53
N LYS A 58 -12.90 11.84 -4.34
CA LYS A 58 -14.24 12.10 -3.81
C LYS A 58 -14.42 13.50 -3.22
N PHE A 59 -13.34 14.09 -2.69
CA PHE A 59 -13.41 15.33 -1.91
C PHE A 59 -12.44 16.42 -2.37
N ASP A 60 -11.73 16.22 -3.50
CA ASP A 60 -10.71 17.13 -4.03
C ASP A 60 -9.62 17.50 -3.00
N LEU A 61 -9.22 16.52 -2.18
CA LEU A 61 -8.21 16.71 -1.15
C LEU A 61 -6.79 16.51 -1.70
N GLY A 62 -5.92 17.49 -1.44
CA GLY A 62 -4.48 17.35 -1.66
C GLY A 62 -3.78 16.70 -0.47
N PHE A 63 -2.92 15.70 -0.73
CA PHE A 63 -2.08 15.09 0.30
C PHE A 63 -0.60 15.40 0.05
N PRO A 64 0.19 15.72 1.10
CA PRO A 64 1.63 15.81 0.98
C PRO A 64 2.23 14.49 0.48
N ASN A 65 3.25 14.60 -0.37
CA ASN A 65 4.00 13.44 -0.88
C ASN A 65 5.13 13.00 0.07
N THR A 66 5.00 13.33 1.36
CA THR A 66 5.92 12.92 2.43
C THR A 66 5.14 12.37 3.62
N TYR A 67 5.82 11.60 4.47
CA TYR A 67 5.33 11.17 5.78
C TYR A 67 6.41 11.35 6.85
N LYS A 68 5.97 11.42 8.11
CA LYS A 68 6.84 11.47 9.29
C LYS A 68 6.61 10.21 10.11
N VAL A 69 7.69 9.68 10.69
CA VAL A 69 7.61 8.59 11.65
C VAL A 69 7.94 9.17 13.02
N GLN A 70 7.07 8.93 13.99
CA GLN A 70 7.29 9.44 15.35
C GLN A 70 8.59 8.87 15.92
N GLY A 71 9.44 9.74 16.47
CA GLY A 71 10.74 9.35 17.01
C GLY A 71 11.86 9.19 15.96
N VAL A 72 11.57 9.43 14.68
CA VAL A 72 12.59 9.46 13.61
C VAL A 72 12.70 10.87 13.05
N GLU A 73 13.92 11.40 13.00
CA GLU A 73 14.18 12.73 12.46
C GLU A 73 14.02 12.75 10.92
N GLY A 74 13.35 13.78 10.42
CA GLY A 74 13.21 14.04 8.98
C GLY A 74 11.80 13.82 8.41
N GLU A 75 11.70 14.03 7.09
CA GLU A 75 10.51 13.74 6.29
C GLU A 75 10.86 12.73 5.20
N PHE A 76 10.03 11.70 5.07
CA PHE A 76 10.27 10.60 4.15
C PHE A 76 9.41 10.76 2.91
N PRO A 77 9.99 10.87 1.72
CA PRO A 77 9.21 10.98 0.50
C PRO A 77 8.58 9.64 0.15
N TYR A 78 7.26 9.63 -0.01
CA TYR A 78 6.51 8.46 -0.48
C TYR A 78 7.01 7.94 -1.85
N LYS A 79 7.59 8.82 -2.68
CA LYS A 79 8.19 8.45 -3.98
C LYS A 79 9.48 7.63 -3.85
N ALA A 80 10.19 7.73 -2.73
CA ALA A 80 11.33 6.85 -2.48
C ALA A 80 10.87 5.42 -2.18
N GLU A 81 9.59 5.25 -1.83
CA GLU A 81 9.02 3.95 -1.54
C GLU A 81 8.48 3.27 -2.78
N SER A 82 9.28 2.34 -3.32
CA SER A 82 8.93 1.56 -4.50
C SER A 82 7.57 0.85 -4.35
N ILE A 83 7.27 0.33 -3.16
CA ILE A 83 5.98 -0.28 -2.81
C ILE A 83 4.85 0.75 -2.84
N TYR A 84 5.08 1.97 -2.37
CA TYR A 84 4.06 3.02 -2.39
C TYR A 84 3.77 3.51 -3.81
N LYS A 85 4.80 3.67 -4.64
CA LYS A 85 4.62 3.99 -6.07
C LYS A 85 3.75 2.92 -6.74
N LEU A 86 4.06 1.66 -6.46
CA LEU A 86 3.28 0.52 -6.95
C LEU A 86 1.83 0.57 -6.48
N ALA A 87 1.62 0.84 -5.18
CA ALA A 87 0.31 0.98 -4.57
C ALA A 87 -0.54 2.09 -5.21
N ILE A 88 0.06 3.25 -5.48
CA ILE A 88 -0.58 4.37 -6.20
C ILE A 88 -0.97 3.97 -7.62
N ASP A 89 -0.09 3.30 -8.36
CA ASP A 89 -0.36 2.86 -9.72
C ASP A 89 -1.53 1.85 -9.77
N ILE A 90 -1.63 0.99 -8.76
CA ILE A 90 -2.74 0.05 -8.59
C ILE A 90 -4.03 0.81 -8.28
N ALA A 91 -4.03 1.61 -7.22
CA ALA A 91 -5.20 2.35 -6.76
C ALA A 91 -5.79 3.24 -7.86
N ARG A 92 -4.95 3.90 -8.66
CA ARG A 92 -5.40 4.69 -9.82
C ARG A 92 -6.14 3.84 -10.86
N LYS A 93 -5.66 2.62 -11.15
CA LYS A 93 -6.32 1.72 -12.10
C LYS A 93 -7.67 1.21 -11.61
N PHE A 94 -7.84 1.03 -10.30
CA PHE A 94 -9.10 0.53 -9.75
C PHE A 94 -10.12 1.64 -9.48
N LEU A 95 -9.68 2.81 -9.01
CA LEU A 95 -10.57 3.88 -8.52
C LEU A 95 -10.86 5.01 -9.52
N ILE A 96 -10.07 5.15 -10.60
CA ILE A 96 -10.32 6.19 -11.63
C ILE A 96 -11.11 5.62 -12.82
N VAL A 97 -11.19 4.29 -12.93
CA VAL A 97 -11.90 3.59 -14.01
C VAL A 97 -13.25 3.02 -13.54
N SER A 98 -13.64 3.28 -12.28
CA SER A 98 -14.93 2.93 -11.68
C SER A 98 -15.78 4.17 -11.41
#